data_AF-W1WXM1-F1
#
_entry.id   AF-W1WXM1-F1
#
_cell.length_a   1.000
_cell.length_b   1.000
_cell.length_c   1.000
_cell.angle_alpha   90.00
_cell.angle_beta   90.00
_cell.angle_gamma   90.00
#
_symmetry.space_group_name_H-M   'P 1'
#
loop_
_entity.id
_entity.type
_entity.pdbx_description
1 polymer ?
#
loop_
_entity_poly.entity_id
_entity_poly.type
_entity_poly.pdbx_seq_one_letter_code
_entity_poly.pdbx_strand_id
1 'polypeptide(L)' 'MARKSINYTEEFKKQIVVLKENGKSTVDISKEYDVSKYTINKWVKDYSTSGSFKAKC' A
#
# COMPACT_ATOMS: atom_id res chain seq x y z
N MET A 1 23.70 -0.96 10.35
CA MET A 1 22.28 -0.98 10.77
C MET A 1 21.48 -1.76 9.74
N ALA A 2 21.00 -2.95 10.10
CA ALA A 2 20.15 -3.74 9.21
C ALA A 2 18.85 -2.97 8.97
N ARG A 3 18.59 -2.56 7.72
CA ARG A 3 17.27 -2.05 7.32
C ARG A 3 16.29 -3.19 7.57
N LYS A 4 15.54 -3.13 8.68
CA LYS A 4 14.41 -4.02 8.95
C LYS A 4 13.43 -3.79 7.81
N SER A 5 13.51 -4.62 6.78
CA SER A 5 12.56 -4.61 5.68
C SER A 5 11.23 -5.03 6.29
N ILE A 6 10.38 -4.05 6.59
CA ILE A 6 8.97 -4.33 6.90
C ILE A 6 8.38 -4.82 5.59
N ASN A 7 8.37 -6.14 5.43
CA ASN A 7 7.78 -6.81 4.30
C ASN A 7 6.28 -6.79 4.51
N TYR A 8 5.63 -5.70 4.10
CA TYR A 8 4.17 -5.68 3.98
C TYR A 8 3.78 -6.72 2.93
N THR A 9 2.88 -7.64 3.29
CA THR A 9 2.35 -8.64 2.37
C THR A 9 1.64 -7.94 1.20
N GLU A 10 1.63 -8.59 0.05
CA GLU A 10 0.95 -8.06 -1.14
C GLU A 10 -0.56 -7.87 -0.89
N GLU A 11 -1.16 -8.76 -0.10
CA GLU A 11 -2.55 -8.66 0.33
C GLU A 11 -2.80 -7.39 1.14
N PHE A 12 -1.90 -7.08 2.08
CA PHE A 12 -2.00 -5.86 2.88
C PHE A 12 -1.88 -4.59 2.00
N LYS A 13 -0.91 -4.57 1.08
CA LYS A 13 -0.76 -3.47 0.12
C LYS A 13 -2.01 -3.30 -0.74
N LYS A 14 -2.60 -4.40 -1.22
CA LYS A 14 -3.86 -4.40 -1.98
C LYS A 14 -5.01 -3.84 -1.17
N GLN A 15 -5.21 -4.30 0.07
CA GLN A 15 -6.28 -3.79 0.92
C GLN A 15 -6.21 -2.27 1.06
N ILE A 16 -5.00 -1.74 1.26
CA ILE A 16 -4.78 -0.30 1.44
C ILE A 16 -5.05 0.49 0.15
N VAL A 17 -4.64 -0.03 -1.01
CA VAL A 17 -4.95 0.58 -2.31
C VAL A 17 -6.44 0.51 -2.63
N VAL A 18 -7.08 -0.63 -2.40
CA VAL A 18 -8.52 -0.83 -2.61
C VAL A 18 -9.32 0.12 -1.71
N LEU A 19 -8.97 0.27 -0.43
CA LEU A 19 -9.62 1.24 0.46
C LEU A 19 -9.51 2.68 -0.08
N LYS A 20 -8.34 3.03 -0.65
CA LYS A 20 -8.14 4.33 -1.27
C LYS A 20 -8.97 4.52 -2.55
N GLU A 21 -9.07 3.50 -3.41
CA GLU A 21 -9.92 3.54 -4.61
C GLU A 21 -11.41 3.57 -4.28
N ASN A 22 -11.83 2.95 -3.18
CA ASN A 22 -13.19 3.04 -2.66
C ASN A 22 -13.54 4.42 -2.06
N GLY A 23 -12.63 5.41 -2.14
CA GLY A 23 -12.85 6.77 -1.67
C GLY A 23 -12.49 7.01 -0.20
N LYS A 24 -11.90 6.03 0.51
CA LYS A 24 -11.43 6.22 1.89
C LYS A 24 -10.21 7.15 1.90
N SER A 25 -10.18 8.08 2.85
CA SER A 25 -9.09 9.08 2.92
C SER A 25 -7.77 8.42 3.31
N THR A 26 -6.67 8.85 2.69
CA THR A 26 -5.32 8.37 3.05
C THR A 26 -4.97 8.69 4.49
N VAL A 27 -5.60 9.71 5.08
CA VAL A 27 -5.43 10.08 6.49
C VAL A 27 -6.06 9.03 7.42
N ASP A 28 -7.25 8.56 7.07
CA ASP A 28 -7.98 7.55 7.84
C ASP A 28 -7.25 6.22 7.81
N ILE A 29 -6.87 5.78 6.61
CA ILE A 29 -6.10 4.56 6.41
C ILE A 29 -4.73 4.66 7.12
N SER A 30 -4.10 5.83 7.07
CA SER A 30 -2.83 6.06 7.76
C SER A 30 -2.95 5.97 9.28
N LYS A 31 -4.07 6.43 9.85
CA LYS A 31 -4.34 6.35 11.30
C LYS A 31 -4.75 4.95 11.74
N GLU A 32 -5.58 4.27 10.95
CA GLU A 32 -6.14 2.95 11.27
C GLU A 32 -5.09 1.84 11.18
N TYR A 33 -4.18 1.94 10.20
CA TYR A 33 -3.18 0.91 9.92
C TYR A 33 -1.73 1.33 10.25
N ASP A 34 -1.53 2.52 10.84
CA ASP A 34 -0.23 3.15 11.09
C ASP A 34 0.70 3.19 9.85
N VAL A 35 0.10 3.27 8.66
CA VAL A 35 0.85 3.33 7.40
C VAL A 35 1.12 4.78 7.06
N SER A 36 2.38 5.12 6.78
CA SER A 36 2.72 6.47 6.33
C SER A 36 1.99 6.84 5.03
N LYS A 37 1.43 8.04 4.96
CA LYS A 37 0.76 8.59 3.76
C LYS A 37 1.64 8.47 2.50
N TYR A 38 2.96 8.64 2.66
CA TYR A 38 3.93 8.47 1.59
C TYR A 38 3.93 7.04 1.04
N THR A 39 3.91 6.05 1.93
CA THR A 39 3.87 4.63 1.59
C THR A 39 2.59 4.28 0.84
N ILE A 40 1.43 4.79 1.29
CA ILE A 40 0.14 4.58 0.61
C ILE A 40 0.20 5.13 -0.82
N ASN A 41 0.66 6.38 -0.98
CA ASN A 41 0.79 7.00 -2.30
C ASN A 41 1.77 6.23 -3.21
N LYS A 42 2.85 5.69 -2.64
CA LYS A 42 3.78 4.82 -3.36
C LYS A 42 3.09 3.54 -3.83
N TRP A 43 2.30 2.88 -2.97
CA TRP A 43 1.56 1.66 -3.33
C TRP A 43 0.49 1.90 -4.39
N VAL A 44 -0.23 3.02 -4.34
CA VAL A 44 -1.21 3.39 -5.38
C VAL A 44 -0.51 3.57 -6.73
N LYS A 45 0.66 4.24 -6.76
CA LYS A 45 1.47 4.38 -7.97
C LYS A 45 2.01 3.05 -8.49
N ASP A 46 2.56 2.22 -7.60
CA ASP A 46 3.03 0.87 -7.93
C ASP A 46 1.89 0.02 -8.52
N TYR A 47 0.72 0.06 -7.90
CA TYR A 47 -0.47 -0.66 -8.35
C TYR A 47 -1.00 -0.14 -9.68
N SER A 48 -1.04 1.17 -9.88
CA SER A 48 -1.47 1.78 -11.15
C SER A 48 -0.52 1.47 -12.31
N THR A 49 0.78 1.36 -12.05
CA THR A 49 1.78 1.06 -13.08
C THR A 49 1.83 -0.42 -13.42
N SER A 50 1.70 -1.31 -12.44
CA SER A 50 1.83 -2.76 -12.66
C SER A 50 0.49 -3.50 -12.78
N GLY A 51 -0.64 -2.88 -12.43
CA GLY A 51 -1.99 -3.48 -12.44
C GLY A 51 -2.15 -4.68 -11.50
N SER A 52 -1.07 -5.08 -10.82
CA SER A 52 -0.97 -6.25 -9.96
C SER A 52 0.30 -6.12 -9.13
N PHE A 53 0.21 -6.38 -7.83
CA PHE A 53 1.39 -6.59 -6.99
C PHE A 53 2.04 -7.95 -7.26
N LYS A 54 1.37 -8.83 -8.02
CA LYS A 54 1.82 -10.17 -8.35
C LYS A 54 3.04 -10.09 -9.26
N ALA A 55 4.17 -10.59 -8.78
CA ALA A 55 5.26 -11.02 -9.65
C ALA A 55 4.65 -11.86 -10.79
N LYS A 56 5.03 -11.55 -12.03
CA LYS A 56 4.80 -12.47 -13.16
C LYS A 56 5.36 -13.83 -12.73
N CYS A 57 4.49 -14.81 -12.53
CA CYS A 57 4.90 -16.21 -12.55
C CYS A 57 5.31 -16.56 -13.97
#